data_AF-A0A843WS73-F1
#
_entry.id   AF-A0A843WS73-F1
#
_cell.length_a   1.000
_cell.length_b   1.000
_cell.length_c   1.000
_cell.angle_alpha   90.00
_cell.angle_beta   90.00
_cell.angle_gamma   90.00
#
_symmetry.space_group_name_H-M   'P 1'
#
loop_
_entity.id
_entity.type
_entity.pdbx_description
1 polymer ?
#
loop_
_entity_poly.entity_id
_entity_poly.type
_entity_poly.pdbx_seq_one_letter_code
_entity_poly.pdbx_strand_id
1 'polypeptide(L)'
;MAILTYMADGVTDREGKYRIEVDGEHDDEIYESVLVSSPKSVCATPLTGRDRSRVVLSHANSIVSNKPIANNLGFQRVATMDSCSEITRETQERSEKKKVV
;
A
#
# COMPACT_ATOMS: atom_id res chain seq x y z
N MET A 1 21.27 1.15 -11.98
CA MET A 1 20.09 0.68 -12.74
C MET A 1 19.45 -0.42 -11.92
N ALA A 2 18.13 -0.37 -11.70
CA ALA A 2 17.39 -1.49 -11.11
C ALA A 2 16.97 -2.44 -12.23
N ILE A 3 17.14 -3.73 -12.02
CA ILE A 3 16.75 -4.78 -12.97
C ILE A 3 15.53 -5.50 -12.38
N LEU A 4 14.51 -5.72 -13.19
CA LEU A 4 13.35 -6.53 -12.79
C LEU A 4 13.73 -8.01 -12.87
N THR A 5 13.88 -8.65 -11.72
CA THR A 5 14.26 -10.08 -11.61
C THR A 5 13.04 -10.98 -11.42
N TYR A 6 11.98 -10.46 -10.79
CA TYR A 6 10.76 -11.19 -10.50
C TYR A 6 9.52 -10.32 -10.71
N MET A 7 8.45 -10.90 -11.27
CA MET A 7 7.15 -10.24 -11.42
C MET A 7 6.03 -11.25 -11.18
N ALA A 8 5.05 -10.85 -10.38
CA ALA A 8 3.83 -11.62 -10.14
C ALA A 8 2.65 -10.66 -9.98
N ASP A 9 1.49 -11.09 -10.49
CA ASP A 9 0.24 -10.36 -10.35
C ASP A 9 -0.57 -10.89 -9.16
N GLY A 10 -1.43 -10.04 -8.60
CA GLY A 10 -2.32 -10.40 -7.51
C GLY A 10 -3.66 -9.68 -7.61
N VAL A 11 -4.71 -10.32 -7.08
CA VAL A 11 -6.04 -9.73 -6.96
C VAL A 11 -6.40 -9.64 -5.50
N THR A 12 -6.96 -8.50 -5.10
CA THR A 12 -7.43 -8.32 -3.72
C THR A 12 -8.64 -9.20 -3.43
N ASP A 13 -8.69 -9.78 -2.24
CA ASP A 13 -9.86 -10.50 -1.73
C ASP A 13 -11.02 -9.55 -1.40
N ARG A 14 -12.08 -10.11 -0.79
CA ARG A 14 -13.29 -9.35 -0.41
C ARG A 14 -13.03 -8.31 0.67
N GLU A 15 -11.97 -8.45 1.47
CA GLU A 15 -11.55 -7.49 2.48
C GLU A 15 -10.60 -6.42 1.91
N GLY A 16 -10.20 -6.52 0.64
CA GLY A 16 -9.25 -5.62 0.00
C GLY A 16 -7.78 -5.99 0.25
N LYS A 17 -7.50 -7.19 0.77
CA LYS A 17 -6.13 -7.66 1.01
C LYS A 17 -5.61 -8.40 -0.21
N TYR A 18 -4.36 -8.17 -0.58
CA TYR A 18 -3.67 -8.99 -1.58
C TYR A 18 -2.57 -9.80 -0.90
N ARG A 19 -2.28 -10.99 -1.44
CA ARG A 19 -1.18 -11.85 -1.03
C ARG A 19 -0.46 -12.27 -2.31
N ILE A 20 0.82 -11.96 -2.39
CA ILE A 20 1.69 -12.39 -3.48
C ILE A 20 2.67 -13.38 -2.86
N GLU A 21 2.68 -14.59 -3.40
CA GLU A 21 3.61 -15.63 -2.98
C GLU A 21 4.85 -15.50 -3.86
N VAL A 22 6.01 -15.41 -3.21
CA VAL A 22 7.30 -15.24 -3.86
C VAL A 22 8.11 -16.49 -3.56
N ASP A 23 8.37 -17.27 -4.61
CA ASP A 23 9.12 -18.52 -4.52
C ASP A 23 10.58 -18.27 -4.95
N GLY A 24 11.54 -18.84 -4.20
CA GLY A 24 12.96 -18.76 -4.50
C GLY A 24 13.77 -18.07 -3.39
N GLU A 25 15.09 -18.06 -3.56
CA GLU A 25 16.01 -17.28 -2.72
C GLU A 25 16.17 -15.89 -3.33
N HIS A 26 15.74 -14.87 -2.60
CA HIS A 26 15.67 -13.49 -3.06
C HIS A 26 16.36 -12.55 -2.06
N ASP A 27 17.63 -12.86 -1.78
CA ASP A 27 18.43 -12.09 -0.84
C ASP A 27 18.72 -10.68 -1.39
N ASP A 28 18.56 -9.68 -0.52
CA ASP A 28 18.81 -8.26 -0.80
C ASP A 28 17.98 -7.63 -1.92
N GLU A 29 16.83 -8.23 -2.27
CA GLU A 29 15.91 -7.67 -3.26
C GLU A 29 14.89 -6.69 -2.65
N ILE A 30 14.57 -5.66 -3.44
CA ILE A 30 13.50 -4.69 -3.13
C ILE A 30 12.30 -5.03 -4.00
N TYR A 31 11.20 -5.37 -3.34
CA TYR A 31 9.91 -5.61 -3.98
C TYR A 31 9.11 -4.33 -4.01
N GLU A 32 8.48 -4.04 -5.15
CA GLU A 32 7.53 -2.93 -5.30
C GLU A 32 6.19 -3.48 -5.78
N SER A 33 5.15 -3.32 -4.97
CA SER A 33 3.77 -3.58 -5.42
C SER A 33 3.21 -2.32 -6.05
N VAL A 34 2.54 -2.46 -7.19
CA VAL A 34 1.95 -1.35 -7.96
C VAL A 34 0.49 -1.63 -8.28
N LEU A 35 -0.34 -0.60 -8.28
CA LEU A 35 -1.74 -0.71 -8.69
C LEU A 35 -1.86 -0.88 -10.20
N VAL A 36 -2.60 -1.92 -10.62
CA VAL A 36 -2.86 -2.19 -12.04
C VAL A 36 -4.28 -1.76 -12.43
N SER A 37 -5.29 -2.22 -11.69
CA SER A 37 -6.69 -1.93 -12.01
C SER A 37 -7.60 -1.99 -10.79
N SER A 38 -8.79 -1.40 -10.92
CA SER A 38 -9.84 -1.43 -9.92
C SER A 38 -11.12 -2.00 -10.52
N PRO A 39 -11.83 -2.91 -9.83
CA PRO A 39 -13.12 -3.40 -10.28
C PRO A 39 -14.24 -2.36 -10.12
N LYS A 40 -13.98 -1.26 -9.41
CA LYS A 40 -14.96 -0.19 -9.16
C LYS A 40 -14.66 1.01 -10.06
N SER A 41 -15.53 1.25 -11.04
CA SER A 41 -15.41 2.39 -11.97
C SER A 41 -15.34 3.75 -11.27
N VAL A 42 -16.04 3.91 -10.14
CA VAL A 42 -16.03 5.15 -9.33
C VAL A 42 -14.69 5.42 -8.64
N CYS A 43 -13.81 4.42 -8.55
CA CYS A 43 -12.49 4.51 -7.94
C CYS A 43 -11.47 3.77 -8.83
N ALA A 44 -11.21 4.28 -10.04
CA ALA A 44 -10.35 3.62 -11.03
C ALA A 44 -8.98 4.29 -11.24
N THR A 45 -8.78 5.50 -10.71
CA THR A 45 -7.53 6.26 -10.89
C THR A 45 -6.58 5.96 -9.73
N PRO A 46 -5.35 5.46 -9.95
CA PRO A 46 -4.38 5.28 -8.86
C PRO A 46 -4.15 6.60 -8.11
N LEU A 47 -4.16 6.56 -6.78
CA LEU A 47 -3.93 7.74 -5.95
C LEU A 47 -2.42 8.02 -5.89
N THR A 48 -1.99 9.18 -6.39
CA THR A 48 -0.58 9.58 -6.38
C THR A 48 0.03 9.47 -4.98
N GLY A 49 1.17 8.78 -4.86
CA GLY A 49 1.87 8.56 -3.60
C GLY A 49 1.33 7.39 -2.77
N ARG A 50 0.22 6.77 -3.21
CA ARG A 50 -0.33 5.50 -2.72
C ARG A 50 -0.61 4.52 -3.87
N ASP A 51 0.01 4.75 -5.02
CA ASP A 51 -0.03 3.90 -6.21
C ASP A 51 0.97 2.74 -6.12
N ARG A 52 1.96 2.86 -5.22
CA ARG A 52 3.02 1.87 -5.01
C ARG A 52 3.41 1.70 -3.54
N SER A 53 3.92 0.52 -3.21
CA SER A 53 4.51 0.24 -1.90
C SER A 53 5.76 -0.60 -2.07
N ARG A 54 6.82 -0.21 -1.37
CA ARG A 54 8.08 -0.95 -1.34
C ARG A 54 8.16 -1.83 -0.10
N VAL A 55 8.67 -3.04 -0.28
CA VAL A 55 8.94 -4.02 0.77
C VAL A 55 10.34 -4.57 0.53
N VAL A 56 11.13 -4.65 1.58
CA VAL A 56 12.42 -5.33 1.56
C VAL A 56 12.20 -6.70 2.18
N LEU A 57 12.50 -7.77 1.43
CA LEU A 57 12.56 -9.11 2.00
C LEU A 57 13.95 -9.25 2.63
N SER A 58 14.03 -9.22 3.96
CA SER A 58 15.28 -9.57 4.64
C SER A 58 15.17 -10.99 5.18
N HIS A 59 15.87 -11.93 4.54
CA HIS A 59 16.10 -13.26 5.09
C HIS A 59 17.20 -13.21 6.16
N ALA A 60 17.07 -12.30 7.13
CA ALA A 60 17.90 -12.38 8.32
C ALA A 60 17.45 -13.61 9.10
N ASN A 61 18.36 -14.54 9.38
CA ASN A 61 18.19 -15.76 10.18
C ASN A 61 17.72 -15.53 11.65
N SER A 62 17.17 -14.35 11.95
CA SER A 62 16.73 -13.88 13.26
C SER A 62 15.41 -13.09 13.21
N ILE A 63 14.80 -12.88 12.04
CA ILE A 63 13.48 -12.25 11.90
C ILE A 63 12.44 -13.34 11.64
N VAL A 64 11.52 -13.49 12.59
CA VAL A 64 10.58 -14.63 12.74
C VAL A 64 9.39 -14.60 11.77
N SER A 65 9.27 -13.58 10.90
CA SER A 65 8.12 -13.43 10.01
C SER A 65 8.48 -13.52 8.53
N ASN A 66 8.18 -14.65 7.91
CA ASN A 66 8.21 -14.86 6.45
C ASN A 66 7.05 -14.15 5.71
N LYS A 67 6.47 -13.09 6.29
CA LYS A 67 5.29 -12.39 5.78
C LYS A 67 5.40 -10.88 6.05
N PRO A 68 6.26 -10.15 5.31
CA PRO A 68 6.31 -8.71 5.45
C PRO A 68 5.00 -8.07 4.96
N ILE A 69 4.60 -6.99 5.62
CA ILE A 69 3.36 -6.26 5.33
C ILE A 69 3.71 -5.03 4.52
N ALA A 70 3.18 -4.94 3.30
CA ALA A 70 3.27 -3.76 2.46
C ALA A 70 2.33 -2.65 2.94
N ASN A 71 2.69 -1.40 2.67
CA ASN A 71 1.78 -0.27 2.89
C ASN A 71 0.53 -0.40 2.03
N ASN A 72 -0.57 0.16 2.53
CA ASN A 72 -1.83 0.15 1.81
C ASN A 72 -1.76 1.04 0.56
N LEU A 73 -2.25 0.50 -0.54
CA LEU A 73 -2.41 1.20 -1.81
C LEU A 73 -3.83 1.73 -1.93
N GLY A 74 -4.06 2.70 -2.82
CA GLY A 74 -5.39 3.26 -3.01
C GLY A 74 -5.67 3.75 -4.42
N PHE A 75 -6.90 3.54 -4.87
CA PHE A 75 -7.48 4.26 -6.00
C PHE A 75 -8.29 5.46 -5.50
N GLN A 76 -8.09 6.59 -6.14
CA GLN A 76 -8.84 7.81 -5.91
C GLN A 76 -10.27 7.68 -6.44
N ARG A 77 -11.23 8.12 -5.61
CA ARG A 77 -12.63 8.26 -6.02
C ARG A 77 -12.79 9.48 -6.92
N VAL A 78 -13.64 9.37 -7.94
CA VAL A 78 -13.92 10.46 -8.89
C VAL A 78 -14.55 11.68 -8.23
N ALA A 79 -15.42 11.48 -7.23
CA ALA A 79 -16.07 12.55 -6.49
C ALA A 79 -15.69 12.51 -5.01
N THR A 80 -15.43 13.69 -4.44
CA THR A 80 -15.23 13.89 -3.01
C THR A 80 -16.51 13.51 -2.25
N MET A 81 -16.35 12.89 -1.08
CA MET A 81 -17.46 12.59 -0.17
C MET A 81 -17.57 13.67 0.89
N ASP A 82 -18.78 13.98 1.34
CA ASP A 82 -19.03 14.99 2.38
C ASP A 82 -18.23 14.69 3.66
N SER A 83 -18.12 13.39 4.00
CA SER A 83 -17.34 12.91 5.15
C SER A 83 -15.84 13.23 5.09
N CYS A 84 -15.28 13.51 3.91
CA CYS A 84 -13.88 13.92 3.79
C CYS A 84 -13.63 15.26 4.49
N SER A 85 -14.60 16.18 4.44
CA SER A 85 -14.50 17.49 5.09
C SER A 85 -14.47 17.37 6.61
N GLU A 86 -15.30 16.49 7.16
CA GLU A 86 -15.41 16.21 8.59
C GLU A 86 -14.10 15.64 9.13
N ILE A 87 -13.57 14.58 8.49
CA ILE A 87 -12.31 13.92 8.91
C ILE A 87 -11.12 14.88 8.85
N THR A 88 -11.09 15.76 7.84
CA THR A 88 -10.03 16.75 7.69
C THR A 88 -10.04 17.72 8.86
N ARG A 89 -11.21 18.26 9.22
CA ARG A 89 -11.38 19.16 10.36
C ARG A 89 -10.98 18.48 11.66
N GLU A 90 -11.48 17.27 11.92
CA GLU A 90 -11.13 16.51 13.12
C GLU A 90 -9.62 16.25 13.25
N THR A 91 -8.96 15.96 12.13
CA THR A 91 -7.52 15.69 12.11
C THR A 91 -6.71 16.96 12.38
N GLN A 92 -7.12 18.10 11.82
CA GLN A 92 -6.50 19.41 12.09
C GLN A 92 -6.62 19.78 13.57
N GLU A 93 -7.84 19.74 14.13
CA GLU A 93 -8.08 20.05 15.54
C GLU A 93 -7.28 19.14 16.49
N ARG A 94 -7.17 17.85 16.16
CA ARG A 94 -6.34 16.90 16.94
C ARG A 94 -4.85 17.23 16.86
N SER A 95 -4.37 17.69 15.72
CA SER A 95 -2.97 18.10 15.56
C SER A 95 -2.63 19.38 16.33
N GLU A 96 -3.57 20.32 16.42
CA GLU A 96 -3.42 21.56 17.20
C GLU A 96 -3.42 21.28 18.69
N LYS A 97 -4.32 20.42 19.18
CA LYS A 97 -4.35 20.00 20.60
C LYS A 97 -3.06 19.31 21.04
N LYS A 98 -2.41 18.54 20.16
CA LYS A 98 -1.09 17.93 20.45
C LYS A 98 0.05 18.95 20.59
N LYS A 99 -0.10 20.16 20.06
CA LYS A 99 0.91 21.22 20.16
C LYS A 99 0.83 21.99 21.49
N VAL A 100 -0.23 21.78 22.26
CA VAL A 100 -0.50 22.45 23.55
C VAL A 100 -0.08 21.57 24.74
N VAL A 101 0.53 20.41 24.50
CA VAL A 101 1.09 19.51 25.53
C VAL A 101 2.62 19.53 25.47
#